data_AF-A0A1A8G9W8-F1
#
_entry.id   AF-A0A1A8G9W8-F1
#
_cell.length_a   1.000
_cell.length_b   1.000
_cell.length_c   1.000
_cell.angle_alpha   90.00
_cell.angle_beta   90.00
_cell.angle_gamma   90.00
#
_symmetry.space_group_name_H-M   'P 1'
#
loop_
_entity.id
_entity.type
_entity.pdbx_description
1 polymer ?
#
loop_
_entity_poly.entity_id
_entity_poly.type
_entity_poly.pdbx_seq_one_letter_code
_entity_poly.pdbx_strand_id
1 'polypeptide(L)'
;EACAAGIEAAISPSDHLITAYRAHGYTYTRGVSIRQILAELTGRKGGVAKGKGGSMHMYAPHFYGGNGIVGAQVPLGAGIALACQYRGNNQVCVTLYGDGAANQ
;
A
#
# COMPACT_ATOMS: atom_id res chain seq x y z
N GLU A 1 -3.72 -8.37 10.86
CA GLU A 1 -3.60 -7.21 11.77
C GLU A 1 -2.16 -7.06 12.25
N ALA A 2 -1.61 -8.08 12.94
CA ALA A 2 -0.23 -8.08 13.43
C ALA A 2 0.82 -7.73 12.36
N CYS A 3 0.65 -8.21 11.11
CA CYS A 3 1.57 -7.87 10.01
C CYS A 3 1.56 -6.37 9.69
N ALA A 4 0.39 -5.78 9.49
CA ALA A 4 0.29 -4.36 9.12
C ALA A 4 0.77 -3.45 10.26
N ALA A 5 0.31 -3.72 11.49
CA ALA A 5 0.74 -2.97 12.66
C ALA A 5 2.23 -3.14 12.97
N GLY A 6 2.75 -4.36 12.84
CA GLY A 6 4.16 -4.68 13.08
C GLY A 6 5.09 -4.05 12.06
N ILE A 7 4.71 -4.06 10.77
CA ILE A 7 5.47 -3.38 9.72
C ILE A 7 5.49 -1.87 9.96
N GLU A 8 4.32 -1.25 10.20
CA GLU A 8 4.26 0.20 10.45
C GLU A 8 5.07 0.61 11.69
N ALA A 9 5.08 -0.22 12.74
CA ALA A 9 5.86 0.04 13.94
C ALA A 9 7.38 -0.07 13.73
N ALA A 10 7.82 -0.75 12.66
CA ALA A 10 9.24 -0.97 12.35
C ALA A 10 9.81 0.00 11.31
N ILE A 11 8.96 0.79 10.63
CA ILE A 11 9.36 1.71 9.56
C ILE A 11 9.06 3.17 9.92
N SER A 12 9.67 4.10 9.19
CA SER A 12 9.34 5.52 9.28
C SER A 12 8.10 5.86 8.43
N PRO A 13 7.30 6.89 8.79
CA PRO A 13 6.28 7.43 7.89
C PRO A 13 6.79 7.84 6.51
N SER A 14 8.09 8.16 6.40
CA SER A 14 8.76 8.51 5.14
C SER A 14 9.18 7.31 4.29
N ASP A 15 9.15 6.10 4.86
CA ASP A 15 9.41 4.88 4.12
C ASP A 15 8.18 4.48 3.29
N HIS A 16 8.44 3.67 2.28
CA HIS A 16 7.47 3.34 1.24
C HIS A 16 6.91 1.95 1.44
N LEU A 17 5.62 1.78 1.17
CA LEU A 17 4.95 0.48 1.27
C LEU A 17 4.06 0.23 0.05
N ILE A 18 4.14 -0.98 -0.50
CA ILE A 18 3.26 -1.44 -1.59
C ILE A 18 2.81 -2.88 -1.35
N THR A 19 1.54 -3.19 -1.66
CA THR A 19 0.97 -4.52 -1.41
C THR A 19 -0.05 -4.92 -2.49
N ALA A 20 -0.55 -6.15 -2.41
CA ALA A 20 -1.63 -6.67 -3.26
C ALA A 20 -3.01 -6.15 -2.82
N TYR A 21 -4.09 -6.74 -3.34
CA TYR A 21 -5.46 -6.27 -3.13
C TYR A 21 -6.02 -6.43 -1.70
N ARG A 22 -5.34 -7.13 -0.78
CA ARG A 22 -5.74 -7.23 0.65
C ARG A 22 -5.16 -6.08 1.47
N ALA A 23 -5.61 -4.86 1.19
CA ALA A 23 -4.90 -3.64 1.56
C ALA A 23 -5.53 -2.77 2.68
N HIS A 24 -6.72 -3.09 3.22
CA HIS A 24 -7.43 -2.16 4.11
C HIS A 24 -6.66 -1.82 5.39
N GLY A 25 -6.03 -2.82 6.02
CA GLY A 25 -5.19 -2.61 7.22
C GLY A 25 -4.01 -1.69 6.93
N TYR A 26 -3.28 -1.94 5.84
CA TYR A 26 -2.17 -1.09 5.40
C TYR A 26 -2.63 0.32 5.03
N THR A 27 -3.78 0.45 4.37
CA THR A 27 -4.38 1.75 4.02
C THR A 27 -4.65 2.58 5.29
N TYR A 28 -5.13 1.93 6.35
CA TYR A 28 -5.34 2.56 7.65
C TYR A 28 -4.04 2.93 8.36
N THR A 29 -3.08 2.00 8.48
CA THR A 29 -1.80 2.27 9.15
C THR A 29 -0.99 3.36 8.44
N ARG A 30 -1.12 3.46 7.12
CA ARG A 30 -0.54 4.52 6.28
C ARG A 30 -1.32 5.84 6.28
N GLY A 31 -2.26 6.00 7.21
CA GLY A 31 -2.83 7.31 7.58
C GLY A 31 -4.20 7.63 6.98
N VAL A 32 -4.84 6.71 6.25
CA VAL A 32 -6.21 6.94 5.74
C VAL A 32 -7.22 6.63 6.84
N SER A 33 -8.15 7.55 7.07
CA SER A 33 -9.20 7.35 8.08
C SER A 33 -10.12 6.18 7.71
N ILE A 34 -10.61 5.45 8.72
CA ILE A 34 -11.60 4.37 8.56
C ILE A 34 -12.83 4.87 7.77
N ARG A 35 -13.25 6.12 8.02
CA ARG A 35 -14.36 6.76 7.30
C ARG A 35 -14.11 6.82 5.79
N GLN A 36 -12.93 7.21 5.35
CA GLN A 36 -12.58 7.28 3.93
C GLN A 36 -12.45 5.88 3.31
N ILE A 37 -11.90 4.91 4.04
CA ILE A 37 -11.82 3.51 3.58
C ILE A 37 -13.22 2.93 3.37
N LEU A 38 -14.11 3.04 4.37
CA LEU A 38 -15.48 2.55 4.27
C LEU A 38 -16.30 3.32 3.21
N ALA A 39 -16.05 4.62 3.05
CA ALA A 39 -16.66 5.41 1.98
C ALA A 39 -16.20 4.94 0.59
N GLU A 40 -14.95 4.51 0.43
CA GLU A 40 -14.45 3.93 -0.82
C GLU A 40 -15.05 2.55 -1.10
N LEU A 41 -15.14 1.70 -0.08
CA LEU A 41 -15.80 0.38 -0.19
C LEU A 41 -17.26 0.49 -0.60
N THR A 42 -17.94 1.56 -0.20
CA THR A 42 -19.34 1.84 -0.53
C THR A 42 -19.50 2.70 -1.78
N GLY A 43 -18.41 2.97 -2.52
CA GLY A 43 -18.44 3.70 -3.80
C GLY A 43 -18.87 5.16 -3.70
N ARG A 44 -18.61 5.82 -2.57
CA ARG A 44 -19.07 7.20 -2.30
C ARG A 44 -17.98 8.22 -2.61
N LYS A 45 -18.41 9.45 -2.95
CA LYS A 45 -17.52 10.59 -3.24
C LYS A 45 -16.52 10.94 -2.12
N GLY A 46 -16.83 10.55 -0.88
CA GLY A 46 -15.96 10.76 0.29
C GLY A 46 -14.90 9.68 0.48
N GLY A 47 -14.83 8.69 -0.41
CA GLY A 47 -13.80 7.66 -0.41
C GLY A 47 -12.41 8.20 -0.72
N VAL A 48 -11.37 7.46 -0.31
CA VAL A 48 -9.96 7.83 -0.54
C VAL A 48 -9.62 8.00 -2.03
N ALA A 49 -10.33 7.31 -2.92
CA ALA A 49 -10.26 7.45 -4.37
C ALA A 49 -11.58 7.97 -4.97
N LYS A 50 -12.40 8.66 -4.17
CA LYS A 50 -13.70 9.26 -4.56
C LYS A 50 -14.69 8.23 -5.13
N GLY A 51 -14.61 6.98 -4.70
CA GLY A 51 -15.48 5.89 -5.16
C GLY A 51 -15.09 5.30 -6.52
N LYS A 52 -13.89 5.60 -7.03
CA LYS A 52 -13.40 5.11 -8.33
C LYS A 52 -12.52 3.88 -8.20
N GLY A 53 -11.92 3.64 -7.05
CA GLY A 53 -10.96 2.55 -6.83
C GLY A 53 -11.58 1.31 -6.18
N GLY A 54 -12.58 1.52 -5.32
CA GLY A 54 -13.19 0.44 -4.55
C GLY A 54 -12.20 -0.26 -3.61
N SER A 55 -12.43 -1.54 -3.32
CA SER A 55 -11.68 -2.30 -2.32
C SER A 55 -10.20 -2.45 -2.63
N MET A 56 -9.85 -2.64 -3.91
CA MET A 56 -8.50 -3.01 -4.32
C MET A 56 -7.60 -1.80 -4.50
N HIS A 57 -8.12 -0.65 -4.88
CA HIS A 57 -7.30 0.49 -5.34
C HIS A 57 -7.41 1.70 -4.39
N MET A 58 -6.72 1.62 -3.25
CA MET A 58 -6.63 2.70 -2.27
C MET A 58 -5.18 3.14 -2.10
N TYR A 59 -4.91 4.45 -2.15
CA TYR A 59 -3.55 5.02 -2.14
C TYR A 59 -3.42 6.09 -1.04
N ALA A 60 -2.22 6.28 -0.50
CA ALA A 60 -1.92 7.29 0.50
C ALA A 60 -0.45 7.77 0.37
N PRO A 61 -0.02 8.83 1.06
CA PRO A 61 1.38 9.24 1.06
C PRO A 61 2.34 8.08 1.41
N HIS A 62 3.30 7.82 0.51
CA HIS A 62 4.22 6.68 0.53
C HIS A 62 3.56 5.29 0.68
N PHE A 63 2.27 5.18 0.33
CA PHE A 63 1.55 3.91 0.19
C PHE A 63 1.03 3.76 -1.24
N TYR A 64 1.66 2.87 -1.99
CA TYR A 64 1.51 2.77 -3.44
C TYR A 64 0.42 1.79 -3.87
N GLY A 65 -0.59 1.65 -3.04
CA GLY A 65 -1.82 0.97 -3.43
C GLY A 65 -2.00 -0.43 -2.88
N GLY A 66 -3.24 -0.88 -2.99
CA GLY A 66 -3.53 -2.28 -3.26
C GLY A 66 -3.51 -2.53 -4.77
N ASN A 67 -2.87 -3.63 -5.16
CA ASN A 67 -2.69 -3.99 -6.56
C ASN A 67 -3.51 -5.25 -6.88
N GLY A 68 -4.32 -5.15 -7.95
CA GLY A 68 -5.27 -6.20 -8.33
C GLY A 68 -4.64 -7.36 -9.12
N ILE A 69 -3.48 -7.13 -9.75
CA ILE A 69 -2.77 -8.14 -10.54
C ILE A 69 -1.74 -8.83 -9.64
N VAL A 70 -1.87 -10.14 -9.49
CA VAL A 70 -1.01 -10.96 -8.64
C VAL A 70 0.45 -10.82 -9.09
N GLY A 71 1.35 -10.48 -8.18
CA GLY A 71 2.79 -10.36 -8.43
C GLY A 71 3.22 -9.02 -9.04
N ALA A 72 2.34 -8.30 -9.73
CA ALA A 72 2.69 -7.06 -10.44
C ALA A 72 3.23 -5.95 -9.53
N GLN A 73 2.86 -5.94 -8.25
CA GLN A 73 3.35 -4.97 -7.28
C GLN A 73 4.81 -5.19 -6.88
N VAL A 74 5.36 -6.39 -7.07
CA VAL A 74 6.74 -6.73 -6.68
C VAL A 74 7.76 -5.92 -7.48
N PRO A 75 7.75 -5.93 -8.83
CA PRO A 75 8.66 -5.09 -9.60
C PRO A 75 8.40 -3.59 -9.40
N LEU A 76 7.15 -3.17 -9.14
CA LEU A 76 6.85 -1.77 -8.80
C LEU A 76 7.52 -1.35 -7.49
N GLY A 77 7.48 -2.20 -6.46
CA GLY A 77 8.19 -2.00 -5.20
C GLY A 77 9.70 -1.92 -5.36
N ALA A 78 10.29 -2.77 -6.20
CA ALA A 78 11.70 -2.69 -6.56
C ALA A 78 12.05 -1.35 -7.25
N GLY A 79 11.18 -0.84 -8.12
CA GLY A 79 11.33 0.49 -8.73
C GLY A 79 11.28 1.63 -7.71
N ILE A 80 10.42 1.53 -6.69
CA ILE A 80 10.36 2.51 -5.60
C ILE A 80 11.64 2.44 -4.75
N ALA A 81 12.14 1.24 -4.44
CA ALA A 81 13.42 1.06 -3.74
C ALA A 81 14.59 1.66 -4.54
N LEU A 82 14.64 1.42 -5.86
CA LEU A 82 15.62 2.03 -6.75
C LEU A 82 15.56 3.56 -6.71
N ALA A 83 14.36 4.15 -6.67
CA ALA A 83 14.21 5.60 -6.54
C ALA A 83 14.74 6.14 -5.20
N CYS A 84 14.61 5.38 -4.11
CA CYS A 84 15.19 5.75 -2.80
C CYS A 84 16.73 5.74 -2.87
N GLN A 85 17.30 4.68 -3.44
CA GLN A 85 18.75 4.59 -3.67
C GLN A 85 19.25 5.73 -4.56
N TYR A 86 18.56 5.98 -5.67
CA TYR A 86 18.92 7.03 -6.62
C TYR A 86 18.94 8.43 -5.98
N ARG A 87 18.02 8.68 -5.04
CA ARG A 87 17.94 9.96 -4.31
C ARG A 87 18.90 10.05 -3.12
N GLY A 88 19.53 8.95 -2.70
CA GLY A 88 20.43 8.93 -1.54
C GLY A 88 19.77 9.34 -0.24
N ASN A 89 18.45 9.12 -0.09
CA ASN A 89 17.66 9.66 1.02
C ASN A 89 17.48 8.70 2.21
N ASN A 90 18.19 7.57 2.20
CA ASN A 90 18.16 6.53 3.25
C ASN A 90 16.75 6.02 3.61
N GLN A 91 15.82 6.06 2.64
CA GLN A 91 14.48 5.47 2.78
C GLN A 91 14.47 4.05 2.22
N VAL A 92 13.55 3.22 2.72
CA VAL A 92 13.34 1.85 2.24
C VAL A 92 11.96 1.66 1.61
N CYS A 93 11.79 0.60 0.82
CA CYS A 93 10.48 0.17 0.33
C CYS A 93 10.15 -1.25 0.80
N VAL A 94 9.09 -1.37 1.59
CA VAL A 94 8.50 -2.67 1.96
C VAL A 94 7.55 -3.12 0.86
N THR A 95 7.94 -4.19 0.17
CA THR A 95 7.20 -4.74 -0.96
C THR A 95 6.57 -6.06 -0.59
N LEU A 96 5.25 -6.08 -0.43
CA LEU A 96 4.53 -7.26 0.04
C LEU A 96 3.91 -8.07 -1.10
N TYR A 97 3.91 -9.39 -0.94
CA TYR A 97 3.20 -10.33 -1.79
C TYR A 97 2.74 -11.53 -0.95
N GLY A 98 1.67 -12.21 -1.39
CA GLY A 98 1.18 -13.44 -0.74
C GLY A 98 1.96 -14.67 -1.23
N ASP A 99 1.83 -15.78 -0.52
CA ASP A 99 2.43 -17.07 -0.89
C ASP A 99 2.08 -17.52 -2.31
N GLY A 100 0.81 -17.36 -2.74
CA GLY A 100 0.43 -17.66 -4.13
C GLY A 100 1.11 -16.77 -5.17
N ALA A 101 1.45 -15.52 -4.81
CA ALA A 101 2.18 -14.60 -5.68
C ALA A 101 3.69 -14.88 -5.72
N ALA A 102 4.21 -15.75 -4.84
CA ALA A 102 5.63 -16.09 -4.78
C ALA A 102 6.13 -16.89 -6.00
N ASN A 103 5.20 -17.41 -6.81
CA ASN A 103 5.48 -18.19 -8.02
C ASN A 103 5.20 -17.41 -9.32
N GLN A 104 5.14 -16.08 -9.25
CA GLN A 104 5.08 -15.21 -10.43
C GLN A 104 6.47 -14.92 -10.99
#